data_AF-A0A7C2SWL1-F1
#
_entry.id   AF-A0A7C2SWL1-F1
#
_cell.length_a   1.000
_cell.length_b   1.000
_cell.length_c   1.000
_cell.angle_alpha   90.00
_cell.angle_beta   90.00
_cell.angle_gamma   90.00
#
_symmetry.space_group_name_H-M   'P 1'
#
loop_
_entity.id
_entity.type
_entity.pdbx_description
1 polymer ?
#
loop_
_entity_poly.entity_id
_entity_poly.type
_entity_poly.pdbx_seq_one_letter_code
_entity_poly.pdbx_strand_id
1 'polypeptide(L)'
;MNPIRRIMAESEDRRRIEKDSSANQLLLSRRARRLHRAGALLGQVFLTGITSLSIIAVFFIFYFIAKDAIPFFSQQGFREFFTSTRWYPSASQPEFGVLAIFVGSGLVTLGAVLVSVPLGISAAVCLSDVLSFRVRQLIKPVIEVLAAIPSVAYGFFALVVFAPTLQNNGNLLLSFAAWMILTPVLLIVTVILADLLKDRFFEHGGIAVKVFLLLLLGAGSAAFMLSVQRFIGGLSIDSGTNALNVSI
;
A
#
# COMPACT_ATOMS: atom_id res chain seq x y z
N MET A 1 24.96 71.74 35.70
CA MET A 1 24.12 71.39 34.53
C MET A 1 22.87 70.68 35.06
N ASN A 2 21.69 71.26 34.88
CA ASN A 2 20.46 70.87 35.60
C ASN A 2 19.95 69.48 35.12
N PRO A 3 19.84 68.46 36.00
CA PRO A 3 19.45 67.10 35.62
C PRO A 3 18.05 67.02 34.96
N ILE A 4 17.15 67.94 35.31
CA ILE A 4 15.79 67.99 34.76
C ILE A 4 15.80 68.32 33.26
N ARG A 5 16.71 69.18 32.79
CA ARG A 5 16.81 69.52 31.36
C ARG A 5 17.29 68.35 30.50
N ARG A 6 18.12 67.46 31.06
CA ARG A 6 18.64 66.29 30.33
C ARG A 6 17.56 65.23 30.12
N ILE A 7 16.72 65.00 31.13
CA ILE A 7 15.57 64.09 31.06
C ILE A 7 14.52 64.63 30.09
N MET A 8 14.28 65.95 30.09
CA MET A 8 13.32 66.56 29.17
C MET A 8 13.78 66.42 27.71
N ALA A 9 15.07 66.69 27.43
CA ALA A 9 15.66 66.55 26.09
C ALA A 9 15.62 65.09 25.58
N GLU A 10 15.95 64.11 26.43
CA GLU A 10 15.89 62.69 26.05
C GLU A 10 14.45 62.21 25.81
N SER A 11 13.48 62.77 26.55
CA SER A 11 12.05 62.50 26.33
C SER A 11 11.52 63.11 25.03
N GLU A 12 12.09 64.23 24.58
CA GLU A 12 11.73 64.86 23.30
C GLU A 12 12.35 64.11 22.13
N ASP A 13 13.61 63.66 22.25
CA ASP A 13 14.26 62.84 21.23
C ASP A 13 13.60 61.47 21.08
N ARG A 14 13.25 60.80 22.18
CA ARG A 14 12.48 59.53 22.10
C ARG A 14 11.13 59.73 21.43
N ARG A 15 10.42 60.81 21.75
CA ARG A 15 9.14 61.15 21.10
C ARG A 15 9.31 61.50 19.61
N ARG A 16 10.43 62.12 19.23
CA ARG A 16 10.76 62.37 17.82
C ARG A 16 11.06 61.08 17.06
N ILE A 17 11.86 60.18 17.63
CA ILE A 17 12.22 58.89 17.01
C ILE A 17 10.99 57.97 16.89
N GLU A 18 10.12 57.92 17.90
CA GLU A 18 8.89 57.14 17.88
C GLU A 18 7.90 57.68 16.84
N LYS A 19 7.79 59.01 16.69
CA LYS A 19 6.97 59.65 15.67
C LYS A 19 7.49 59.40 14.26
N ASP A 20 8.81 59.39 14.06
CA ASP A 20 9.43 59.17 12.75
C ASP A 20 9.42 57.69 12.33
N SER A 21 9.58 56.77 13.30
CA SER A 21 9.44 55.32 13.08
C SER A 21 7.99 54.93 12.74
N SER A 22 7.01 55.53 13.42
CA SER A 22 5.57 55.34 13.14
C SER A 22 5.15 55.96 11.80
N ALA A 23 5.75 57.09 11.42
CA ALA A 23 5.48 57.76 10.14
C ALA A 23 6.03 56.96 8.95
N ASN A 24 7.20 56.32 9.11
CA ASN A 24 7.82 55.51 8.07
C ASN A 24 7.29 54.07 8.00
N GLN A 25 6.61 53.56 9.04
CA GLN A 25 6.03 52.21 9.02
C GLN A 25 4.71 52.07 8.22
N LEU A 26 4.02 53.15 7.84
CA LEU A 26 2.64 53.03 7.33
C LEU A 26 2.28 53.89 6.09
N LEU A 27 3.26 54.24 5.25
CA LEU A 27 2.98 54.90 3.96
C LEU A 27 3.23 53.99 2.76
N LEU A 28 2.59 52.81 2.75
CA LEU A 28 2.23 52.20 1.46
C LEU A 28 1.36 53.22 0.71
N SER A 29 1.87 53.73 -0.40
CA SER A 29 1.14 54.69 -1.25
C SER A 29 -0.26 54.15 -1.54
N ARG A 30 -1.28 55.03 -1.64
CA ARG A 30 -2.66 54.62 -1.93
C ARG A 30 -2.74 53.76 -3.22
N ARG A 31 -1.80 53.92 -4.15
CA ARG A 31 -1.60 53.08 -5.34
C ARG A 31 -1.08 51.68 -5.01
N ALA A 32 -0.02 51.56 -4.21
CA ALA A 32 0.56 50.27 -3.83
C ALA A 32 -0.46 49.38 -3.06
N ARG A 33 -1.27 49.97 -2.17
CA ARG A 33 -2.36 49.26 -1.48
C ARG A 33 -3.46 48.76 -2.43
N ARG A 34 -3.82 49.52 -3.47
CA ARG A 34 -4.79 49.08 -4.50
C ARG A 34 -4.22 47.96 -5.37
N LEU A 35 -2.95 48.06 -5.77
CA LEU A 35 -2.27 47.01 -6.54
C LEU A 35 -2.17 45.69 -5.77
N HIS A 36 -1.79 45.72 -4.50
CA HIS A 36 -1.77 44.51 -3.65
C HIS A 36 -3.16 43.91 -3.45
N ARG A 37 -4.21 44.73 -3.24
CA ARG A 37 -5.60 44.23 -3.15
C ARG A 37 -6.11 43.66 -4.47
N ALA A 38 -5.80 44.31 -5.59
CA ALA A 38 -6.17 43.83 -6.92
C ALA A 38 -5.46 42.51 -7.24
N GLY A 39 -4.16 42.39 -6.94
CA GLY A 39 -3.40 41.14 -7.10
C GLY A 39 -3.91 40.01 -6.19
N ALA A 40 -4.26 40.32 -4.94
CA ALA A 40 -4.86 39.35 -4.02
C ALA A 40 -6.24 38.87 -4.50
N LEU A 41 -7.09 39.77 -4.98
CA LEU A 41 -8.39 39.43 -5.57
C LEU A 41 -8.24 38.61 -6.85
N LEU A 42 -7.32 38.97 -7.73
CA LEU A 42 -7.05 38.22 -8.97
C LEU A 42 -6.57 36.80 -8.64
N GLY A 43 -5.65 36.67 -7.69
CA GLY A 43 -5.16 35.38 -7.20
C GLY A 43 -6.26 34.54 -6.56
N GLN A 44 -7.13 35.17 -5.76
CA GLN A 44 -8.26 34.48 -5.13
C GLN A 44 -9.29 34.02 -6.14
N VAL A 45 -9.64 34.85 -7.14
CA VAL A 45 -10.55 34.46 -8.22
C VAL A 45 -9.95 33.34 -9.07
N PHE A 46 -8.66 33.40 -9.37
CA PHE A 46 -7.97 32.36 -10.12
C PHE A 46 -7.95 31.01 -9.36
N LEU A 47 -7.57 31.02 -8.09
CA LEU A 47 -7.61 29.81 -7.23
C LEU A 47 -9.03 29.26 -7.06
N THR A 48 -10.02 30.13 -6.90
CA THR A 48 -11.44 29.74 -6.81
C THR A 48 -11.95 29.18 -8.15
N GLY A 49 -11.50 29.73 -9.27
CA GLY A 49 -11.79 29.23 -10.61
C GLY A 49 -11.24 27.82 -10.84
N ILE A 50 -9.98 27.58 -10.49
CA ILE A 50 -9.36 26.25 -10.63
C ILE A 50 -10.07 25.23 -9.72
N THR A 51 -10.32 25.58 -8.47
CA THR A 51 -10.99 24.67 -7.51
C THR A 51 -12.45 24.38 -7.90
N SER A 52 -13.19 25.39 -8.37
CA SER A 52 -14.56 25.20 -8.88
C SER A 52 -14.60 24.34 -10.14
N LEU A 53 -13.62 24.46 -11.05
CA LEU A 53 -13.51 23.60 -12.23
C LEU A 53 -13.37 22.12 -11.84
N SER A 54 -12.54 21.81 -10.84
CA SER A 54 -12.42 20.42 -10.34
C SER A 54 -13.73 19.89 -9.78
N ILE A 55 -14.48 20.70 -9.02
CA ILE A 55 -15.80 20.32 -8.48
C ILE A 55 -16.79 20.06 -9.63
N ILE A 56 -16.81 20.94 -10.64
CA ILE A 56 -17.65 20.79 -11.83
C ILE A 56 -17.30 19.50 -12.58
N ALA A 57 -16.01 19.21 -12.77
CA ALA A 57 -15.56 17.98 -13.42
C ALA A 57 -16.01 16.73 -12.65
N VAL A 58 -15.84 16.71 -11.33
CA VAL A 58 -16.30 15.61 -10.46
C VAL A 58 -17.82 15.46 -10.55
N PHE A 59 -18.57 16.56 -10.54
CA PHE A 59 -20.02 16.54 -10.72
C PHE A 59 -20.42 15.92 -12.07
N PHE A 60 -19.76 16.30 -13.16
CA PHE A 60 -20.01 15.70 -14.47
C PHE A 60 -19.69 14.20 -14.49
N ILE A 61 -18.61 13.76 -13.85
CA ILE A 61 -18.30 12.32 -13.72
C ILE A 61 -19.47 11.58 -13.06
N PHE A 62 -19.97 12.07 -11.92
CA PHE A 62 -21.13 11.47 -11.26
C PHE A 62 -22.39 11.49 -12.13
N TYR A 63 -22.65 12.60 -12.83
CA TYR A 63 -23.79 12.74 -13.71
C TYR A 63 -23.78 11.71 -14.85
N PHE A 64 -22.65 11.57 -15.55
CA PHE A 64 -22.52 10.60 -16.65
C PHE A 64 -22.62 9.16 -16.16
N ILE A 65 -21.96 8.82 -15.04
CA ILE A 65 -22.07 7.48 -14.45
C ILE A 65 -23.52 7.16 -14.08
N ALA A 66 -24.24 8.08 -13.43
CA ALA A 66 -25.63 7.86 -13.04
C ALA A 66 -26.53 7.70 -14.27
N LYS A 67 -26.36 8.57 -15.28
CA LYS A 67 -27.12 8.52 -16.53
C LYS A 67 -26.93 7.17 -17.24
N ASP A 68 -25.69 6.71 -17.36
CA ASP A 68 -25.36 5.48 -18.09
C ASP A 68 -25.72 4.21 -17.29
N ALA A 69 -25.84 4.31 -15.95
CA ALA A 69 -26.27 3.22 -15.10
C ALA A 69 -27.79 2.99 -15.07
N ILE A 70 -28.62 4.01 -15.32
CA ILE A 70 -30.10 3.89 -15.29
C ILE A 70 -30.64 2.75 -16.19
N PRO A 71 -30.21 2.61 -17.46
CA PRO A 71 -30.67 1.52 -18.33
C PRO A 71 -30.42 0.13 -17.73
N PHE A 72 -29.29 -0.08 -17.05
CA PHE A 72 -28.98 -1.36 -16.40
C PHE A 72 -29.98 -1.70 -15.29
N PHE A 73 -30.26 -0.74 -14.40
CA PHE A 73 -31.22 -0.96 -13.31
C PHE A 73 -32.65 -1.18 -13.80
N SER A 74 -33.01 -0.63 -14.96
CA SER A 74 -34.32 -0.84 -15.57
C SER A 74 -34.51 -2.26 -16.14
N GLN A 75 -33.43 -2.91 -16.57
CA GLN A 75 -33.47 -4.24 -17.21
C GLN A 75 -33.23 -5.38 -16.22
N GLN A 76 -32.23 -5.25 -15.34
CA GLN A 76 -31.79 -6.33 -14.44
C GLN A 76 -32.22 -6.11 -12.98
N GLY A 77 -32.58 -4.88 -12.60
CA GLY A 77 -33.05 -4.54 -11.26
C GLY A 77 -31.94 -4.41 -10.20
N PHE A 78 -32.27 -3.72 -9.11
CA PHE A 78 -31.33 -3.48 -7.99
C PHE A 78 -30.91 -4.76 -7.26
N ARG A 79 -31.75 -5.78 -7.21
CA ARG A 79 -31.43 -7.04 -6.53
C ARG A 79 -30.25 -7.74 -7.20
N GLU A 80 -30.29 -7.90 -8.52
CA GLU A 80 -29.21 -8.52 -9.29
C GLU A 80 -27.89 -7.77 -9.09
N PHE A 81 -27.93 -6.43 -9.12
CA PHE A 81 -26.74 -5.61 -8.87
C PHE A 81 -26.04 -5.93 -7.54
N PHE A 82 -26.79 -6.08 -6.44
CA PHE A 82 -26.22 -6.29 -5.10
C PHE A 82 -25.98 -7.77 -4.73
N THR A 83 -26.73 -8.71 -5.31
CA THR A 83 -26.63 -10.13 -4.93
C THR A 83 -25.85 -10.99 -5.93
N SER A 84 -25.68 -10.51 -7.16
CA SER A 84 -25.00 -11.29 -8.19
C SER A 84 -23.50 -11.38 -7.92
N THR A 85 -22.96 -12.59 -8.01
CA THR A 85 -21.54 -12.90 -7.84
C THR A 85 -20.78 -12.91 -9.16
N ARG A 86 -21.41 -12.45 -10.25
CA ARG A 86 -20.86 -12.48 -11.60
C ARG A 86 -20.55 -11.07 -12.10
N TRP A 87 -19.41 -10.92 -12.75
CA TRP A 87 -18.93 -9.67 -13.33
C TRP A 87 -18.38 -9.94 -14.73
N TYR A 88 -19.23 -9.80 -15.74
CA TYR A 88 -18.91 -10.08 -17.14
C TYR A 88 -19.45 -8.98 -18.04
N PRO A 89 -18.82 -7.78 -18.03
CA PRO A 89 -19.28 -6.64 -18.82
C PRO A 89 -19.17 -6.86 -20.33
N SER A 90 -18.29 -7.75 -20.78
CA SER A 90 -18.04 -8.04 -22.20
C SER A 90 -18.78 -9.27 -22.73
N ALA A 91 -19.60 -9.94 -21.90
CA ALA A 91 -20.40 -11.07 -22.35
C ALA A 91 -21.54 -10.62 -23.27
N SER A 92 -22.08 -11.56 -24.07
CA SER A 92 -23.23 -11.30 -24.95
C SER A 92 -24.46 -10.78 -24.19
N GLN A 93 -24.62 -11.21 -22.93
CA GLN A 93 -25.52 -10.61 -21.96
C GLN A 93 -24.65 -10.05 -20.82
N PRO A 94 -24.48 -8.73 -20.73
CA PRO A 94 -23.54 -8.16 -19.77
C PRO A 94 -24.07 -8.26 -18.33
N GLU A 95 -23.21 -8.70 -17.42
CA GLU A 95 -23.53 -8.91 -16.01
C GLU A 95 -22.67 -7.99 -15.13
N PHE A 96 -23.31 -7.23 -14.23
CA PHE A 96 -22.67 -6.20 -13.41
C PHE A 96 -22.96 -6.40 -11.91
N GLY A 97 -22.61 -7.56 -11.35
CA GLY A 97 -22.73 -7.81 -9.91
C GLY A 97 -21.66 -7.07 -9.10
N VAL A 98 -22.07 -6.11 -8.26
CA VAL A 98 -21.13 -5.32 -7.43
C VAL A 98 -20.51 -6.16 -6.32
N LEU A 99 -21.20 -7.21 -5.86
CA LEU A 99 -20.72 -8.10 -4.82
C LEU A 99 -19.41 -8.80 -5.23
N ALA A 100 -19.29 -9.19 -6.50
CA ALA A 100 -18.07 -9.77 -7.05
C ALA A 100 -16.87 -8.82 -6.91
N ILE A 101 -17.07 -7.52 -7.13
CA ILE A 101 -16.01 -6.51 -7.01
C ILE A 101 -15.61 -6.31 -5.55
N PHE A 102 -16.58 -6.21 -4.63
CA PHE A 102 -16.28 -6.02 -3.21
C PHE A 102 -15.56 -7.23 -2.62
N VAL A 103 -16.09 -8.43 -2.86
CA VAL A 103 -15.49 -9.67 -2.37
C VAL A 103 -14.13 -9.90 -3.03
N GLY A 104 -14.01 -9.71 -4.35
CA GLY A 104 -12.75 -9.83 -5.07
C GLY A 104 -11.68 -8.87 -4.53
N SER A 105 -12.03 -7.61 -4.33
CA SER A 105 -11.15 -6.60 -3.75
C SER A 105 -10.73 -6.97 -2.33
N GLY A 106 -11.69 -7.40 -1.49
CA GLY A 106 -11.42 -7.88 -0.14
C GLY A 106 -10.47 -9.08 -0.10
N LEU A 107 -10.70 -10.09 -0.95
CA LEU A 107 -9.84 -11.27 -1.04
C LEU A 107 -8.42 -10.91 -1.48
N VAL A 108 -8.26 -10.05 -2.49
CA VAL A 108 -6.93 -9.60 -2.95
C VAL A 108 -6.23 -8.78 -1.88
N THR A 109 -6.93 -7.85 -1.22
CA THR A 109 -6.35 -7.05 -0.13
C THR A 109 -5.92 -7.92 1.05
N LEU A 110 -6.79 -8.85 1.48
CA LEU A 110 -6.46 -9.76 2.58
C LEU A 110 -5.28 -10.67 2.23
N GLY A 111 -5.29 -11.26 1.03
CA GLY A 111 -4.17 -12.07 0.55
C GLY A 111 -2.86 -11.30 0.47
N ALA A 112 -2.89 -10.08 -0.06
CA ALA A 112 -1.72 -9.20 -0.11
C ALA A 112 -1.20 -8.85 1.28
N VAL A 113 -2.08 -8.48 2.22
CA VAL A 113 -1.68 -8.16 3.61
C VAL A 113 -1.06 -9.36 4.32
N LEU A 114 -1.67 -10.54 4.20
CA LEU A 114 -1.18 -11.77 4.85
C LEU A 114 0.23 -12.15 4.40
N VAL A 115 0.59 -11.85 3.15
CA VAL A 115 1.93 -12.16 2.60
C VAL A 115 2.89 -10.99 2.81
N SER A 116 2.50 -9.78 2.44
CA SER A 116 3.40 -8.62 2.42
C SER A 116 3.75 -8.11 3.82
N VAL A 117 2.84 -8.17 4.79
CA VAL A 117 3.12 -7.63 6.14
C VAL A 117 4.18 -8.44 6.88
N PRO A 118 4.07 -9.79 7.01
CA PRO A 118 5.12 -10.57 7.68
C PRO A 118 6.48 -10.45 6.99
N LEU A 119 6.51 -10.44 5.66
CA LEU A 119 7.74 -10.25 4.89
C LEU A 119 8.33 -8.85 5.10
N GLY A 120 7.50 -7.81 5.08
CA GLY A 120 7.92 -6.42 5.29
C GLY A 120 8.49 -6.21 6.69
N ILE A 121 7.84 -6.75 7.73
CA ILE A 121 8.34 -6.69 9.12
C ILE A 121 9.65 -7.47 9.24
N SER A 122 9.74 -8.68 8.68
CA SER A 122 10.96 -9.49 8.71
C SER A 122 12.14 -8.78 8.02
N ALA A 123 11.88 -8.16 6.87
CA ALA A 123 12.88 -7.36 6.15
C ALA A 123 13.31 -6.13 6.96
N ALA A 124 12.38 -5.44 7.62
CA ALA A 124 12.66 -4.29 8.46
C ALA A 124 13.53 -4.66 9.67
N VAL A 125 13.20 -5.75 10.38
CA VAL A 125 14.00 -6.27 11.51
C VAL A 125 15.38 -6.72 11.05
N CYS A 126 15.46 -7.46 9.94
CA CYS A 126 16.73 -7.90 9.37
C CYS A 126 17.63 -6.71 9.00
N LEU A 127 17.05 -5.69 8.36
CA LEU A 127 17.75 -4.47 8.00
C LEU A 127 18.17 -3.66 9.23
N SER A 128 17.36 -3.65 10.30
CA SER A 128 17.66 -2.91 11.54
C SER A 128 18.76 -3.55 12.37
N ASP A 129 18.68 -4.86 12.59
CA ASP A 129 19.40 -5.50 13.70
C ASP A 129 20.35 -6.62 13.24
N VAL A 130 20.10 -7.23 12.06
CA VAL A 130 20.88 -8.38 11.58
C VAL A 130 21.97 -7.96 10.60
N LEU A 131 21.69 -7.00 9.71
CA LEU A 131 22.61 -6.60 8.65
C LEU A 131 23.70 -5.64 9.14
N SER A 132 24.95 -5.98 8.77
CA SER A 132 26.13 -5.12 8.99
C SER A 132 26.01 -3.79 8.25
N PHE A 133 26.70 -2.77 8.77
CA PHE A 133 26.61 -1.40 8.25
C PHE A 133 26.86 -1.29 6.74
N ARG A 134 27.86 -2.01 6.20
CA ARG A 134 28.22 -1.98 4.77
C ARG A 134 27.09 -2.51 3.89
N VAL A 135 26.46 -3.62 4.29
CA VAL A 135 25.37 -4.24 3.52
C VAL A 135 24.12 -3.35 3.55
N ARG A 136 23.83 -2.76 4.71
CA ARG A 136 22.71 -1.81 4.87
C ARG A 136 22.83 -0.60 3.94
N GLN A 137 24.03 -0.05 3.79
CA GLN A 137 24.30 1.09 2.90
C GLN A 137 24.05 0.76 1.42
N LEU A 138 24.16 -0.50 1.03
CA LEU A 138 23.84 -0.93 -0.34
C LEU A 138 22.34 -1.24 -0.51
N ILE A 139 21.74 -1.96 0.44
CA ILE A 139 20.36 -2.43 0.33
C ILE A 139 19.34 -1.29 0.48
N LYS A 140 19.60 -0.32 1.37
CA LYS A 140 18.64 0.76 1.64
C LYS A 140 18.33 1.61 0.40
N PRO A 141 19.32 2.10 -0.38
CA PRO A 141 19.04 2.79 -1.64
C PRO A 141 18.28 1.93 -2.65
N VAL A 142 18.56 0.63 -2.73
CA VAL A 142 17.82 -0.27 -3.64
C VAL A 142 16.34 -0.35 -3.25
N ILE A 143 16.02 -0.48 -1.96
CA ILE A 143 14.64 -0.47 -1.48
C ILE A 143 13.96 0.88 -1.79
N GLU A 144 14.65 1.99 -1.56
CA GLU A 144 14.12 3.33 -1.85
C GLU A 144 13.82 3.52 -3.35
N VAL A 145 14.70 3.04 -4.22
CA VAL A 145 14.49 3.06 -5.69
C VAL A 145 13.31 2.16 -6.09
N LEU A 146 13.23 0.94 -5.52
CA LEU A 146 12.11 0.03 -5.80
C LEU A 146 10.77 0.61 -5.33
N ALA A 147 10.77 1.33 -4.21
CA ALA A 147 9.58 2.00 -3.69
C ALA A 147 9.18 3.24 -4.49
N ALA A 148 10.13 3.87 -5.20
CA ALA A 148 9.88 5.03 -6.06
C ALA A 148 9.25 4.67 -7.42
N ILE A 149 9.22 3.38 -7.79
CA ILE A 149 8.59 2.93 -9.04
C ILE A 149 7.08 3.20 -8.98
N PRO A 150 6.48 3.82 -10.02
CA PRO A 150 5.04 4.09 -10.05
C PRO A 150 4.21 2.81 -9.90
N SER A 151 3.15 2.87 -9.09
CA SER A 151 2.25 1.73 -8.87
C SER A 151 1.62 1.20 -10.17
N VAL A 152 1.34 2.10 -11.12
CA VAL A 152 0.80 1.75 -12.45
C VAL A 152 1.75 0.85 -13.24
N ALA A 153 3.06 1.06 -13.12
CA ALA A 153 4.05 0.23 -13.81
C ALA A 153 4.06 -1.20 -13.24
N TYR A 154 4.00 -1.35 -11.91
CA TYR A 154 3.87 -2.66 -11.28
C TYR A 154 2.56 -3.36 -11.62
N GLY A 155 1.44 -2.62 -11.67
CA GLY A 155 0.15 -3.16 -12.08
C GLY A 155 0.17 -3.69 -13.52
N PHE A 156 0.73 -2.92 -14.44
CA PHE A 156 0.86 -3.34 -15.84
C PHE A 156 1.80 -4.54 -16.01
N PHE A 157 2.95 -4.55 -15.33
CA PHE A 157 3.86 -5.70 -15.30
C PHE A 157 3.17 -6.94 -14.74
N ALA A 158 2.41 -6.80 -13.65
CA ALA A 158 1.66 -7.89 -13.06
C ALA A 158 0.63 -8.47 -14.04
N LEU A 159 -0.04 -7.63 -14.82
CA LEU A 159 -1.01 -8.07 -15.82
C LEU A 159 -0.36 -8.74 -17.04
N VAL A 160 0.70 -8.16 -17.59
CA VAL A 160 1.29 -8.61 -18.87
C VAL A 160 2.28 -9.76 -18.69
N VAL A 161 3.04 -9.77 -17.60
CA VAL A 161 4.13 -10.74 -17.40
C VAL A 161 3.76 -11.72 -16.29
N PHE A 162 3.39 -11.22 -15.12
CA PHE A 162 3.22 -12.08 -13.95
C PHE A 162 1.99 -12.98 -14.06
N ALA A 163 0.84 -12.44 -14.47
CA ALA A 163 -0.41 -13.19 -14.57
C ALA A 163 -0.32 -14.33 -15.60
N PRO A 164 0.19 -14.15 -16.85
CA PRO A 164 0.37 -15.27 -17.77
C PRO A 164 1.40 -16.29 -17.27
N THR A 165 2.47 -15.83 -16.61
CA THR A 165 3.46 -16.75 -16.02
C THR A 165 2.84 -17.60 -14.93
N LEU A 166 1.96 -17.02 -14.10
CA LEU A 166 1.24 -17.74 -13.06
C LEU A 166 0.17 -18.67 -13.64
N GLN A 167 -0.48 -18.32 -14.75
CA GLN A 167 -1.43 -19.21 -15.42
C GLN A 167 -0.73 -20.42 -16.06
N ASN A 168 0.39 -20.21 -16.74
CA ASN A 168 1.10 -21.27 -17.46
C ASN A 168 1.98 -22.13 -16.53
N ASN A 169 2.63 -21.50 -15.54
CA ASN A 169 3.64 -22.13 -14.68
C ASN A 169 3.31 -21.99 -13.18
N GLY A 170 2.07 -21.67 -12.82
CA GLY A 170 1.70 -21.33 -11.44
C GLY A 170 1.99 -22.43 -10.46
N ASN A 171 1.67 -23.68 -10.81
CA ASN A 171 1.89 -24.83 -9.93
C ASN A 171 3.37 -24.94 -9.55
N LEU A 172 4.26 -24.72 -10.50
CA LEU A 172 5.70 -24.72 -10.27
C LEU A 172 6.13 -23.55 -9.36
N LEU A 173 5.68 -22.33 -9.66
CA LEU A 173 6.02 -21.13 -8.90
C LEU A 173 5.53 -21.19 -7.45
N LEU A 174 4.26 -21.58 -7.25
CA LEU A 174 3.65 -21.76 -5.93
C LEU A 174 4.34 -22.88 -5.16
N SER A 175 4.72 -23.97 -5.84
CA SER A 175 5.52 -25.02 -5.22
C SER A 175 6.85 -24.47 -4.73
N PHE A 176 7.64 -23.81 -5.59
CA PHE A 176 8.91 -23.24 -5.17
C PHE A 176 8.77 -22.26 -4.00
N ALA A 177 7.77 -21.39 -4.03
CA ALA A 177 7.50 -20.47 -2.93
C ALA A 177 7.16 -21.22 -1.63
N ALA A 178 6.32 -22.25 -1.70
CA ALA A 178 5.99 -23.09 -0.55
C ALA A 178 7.23 -23.80 0.00
N TRP A 179 8.10 -24.35 -0.85
CA TRP A 179 9.34 -25.01 -0.43
C TRP A 179 10.32 -24.05 0.24
N MET A 180 10.48 -22.85 -0.30
CA MET A 180 11.40 -21.86 0.26
C MET A 180 10.97 -21.38 1.65
N ILE A 181 9.65 -21.32 1.92
CA ILE A 181 9.10 -20.83 3.17
C ILE A 181 8.87 -21.96 4.18
N LEU A 182 8.18 -23.04 3.80
CA LEU A 182 7.79 -24.10 4.73
C LEU A 182 8.97 -24.96 5.17
N THR A 183 9.94 -25.24 4.30
CA THR A 183 11.07 -26.13 4.64
C THR A 183 11.86 -25.64 5.86
N PRO A 184 12.37 -24.38 5.92
CA PRO A 184 13.10 -23.92 7.10
C PRO A 184 12.21 -23.85 8.35
N VAL A 185 10.94 -23.47 8.20
CA VAL A 185 9.98 -23.44 9.33
C VAL A 185 9.76 -24.84 9.89
N LEU A 186 9.49 -25.82 9.04
CA LEU A 186 9.28 -27.22 9.44
C LEU A 186 10.53 -27.81 10.07
N LEU A 187 11.73 -27.46 9.57
CA LEU A 187 12.99 -27.91 10.16
C LEU A 187 13.20 -27.35 11.58
N ILE A 188 12.92 -26.07 11.79
CA ILE A 188 12.99 -25.46 13.13
C ILE A 188 11.98 -26.13 14.07
N VAL A 189 10.74 -26.31 13.60
CA VAL A 189 9.68 -26.95 14.38
C VAL A 189 10.02 -28.40 14.73
N THR A 190 10.57 -29.20 13.80
CA THR A 190 10.95 -30.58 14.10
C THR A 190 12.07 -30.67 15.10
N VAL A 191 13.08 -29.80 15.02
CA VAL A 191 14.18 -29.78 16.00
C VAL A 191 13.67 -29.41 17.39
N ILE A 192 12.89 -28.33 17.50
CA ILE A 192 12.34 -27.87 18.79
C ILE A 192 11.41 -28.92 19.38
N LEU A 193 10.52 -29.49 18.57
CA LEU A 193 9.56 -30.48 19.05
C LEU A 193 10.25 -31.80 19.46
N ALA A 194 11.31 -32.21 18.75
CA ALA A 194 12.09 -33.38 19.14
C ALA A 194 12.74 -33.19 20.51
N ASP A 195 13.32 -32.01 20.76
CA ASP A 195 13.93 -31.67 22.05
C ASP A 195 12.87 -31.62 23.17
N LEU A 196 11.74 -30.95 22.94
CA LEU A 196 10.65 -30.88 23.93
C LEU A 196 10.03 -32.25 24.27
N LEU A 197 9.86 -33.13 23.27
CA LEU A 197 9.31 -34.47 23.49
C LEU A 197 10.29 -35.38 24.21
N LYS A 198 11.58 -35.28 23.86
CA LYS A 198 12.64 -36.02 24.55
C LYS A 198 12.66 -35.64 26.03
N ASP A 199 12.67 -34.34 26.33
CA ASP A 199 12.74 -33.86 27.72
C ASP A 199 11.48 -34.21 28.53
N ARG A 200 10.30 -34.25 27.88
CA ARG A 200 9.03 -34.56 28.56
C ARG A 200 8.82 -36.04 28.85
N PHE A 201 9.18 -36.93 27.93
CA PHE A 201 8.84 -38.35 28.02
C PHE A 201 10.03 -39.27 28.24
N PHE A 202 11.24 -38.82 27.93
CA PHE A 202 12.46 -39.61 27.94
C PHE A 202 13.61 -38.83 28.58
N GLU A 203 13.44 -38.38 29.83
CA GLU A 203 14.45 -37.62 30.59
C GLU A 203 15.83 -38.32 30.60
N HIS A 204 15.84 -39.65 30.68
CA HIS A 204 17.07 -40.47 30.65
C HIS A 204 17.45 -40.95 29.24
N GLY A 205 16.71 -40.53 28.22
CA GLY A 205 16.97 -40.86 26.83
C GLY A 205 18.29 -40.25 26.36
N GLY A 206 19.22 -41.12 25.97
CA GLY A 206 20.48 -40.69 25.35
C GLY A 206 20.30 -40.08 23.96
N ILE A 207 21.42 -39.83 23.27
CA ILE A 207 21.44 -39.27 21.92
C ILE A 207 20.60 -40.10 20.93
N ALA A 208 20.55 -41.42 21.12
CA ALA A 208 19.76 -42.32 20.28
C ALA A 208 18.26 -41.98 20.25
N VAL A 209 17.67 -41.61 21.39
CA VAL A 209 16.25 -41.23 21.47
C VAL A 209 15.99 -39.91 20.74
N LYS A 210 16.90 -38.93 20.88
CA LYS A 210 16.82 -37.66 20.15
C LYS A 210 16.91 -37.87 18.63
N VAL A 211 17.85 -38.68 18.17
CA VAL A 211 18.00 -39.00 16.74
C VAL A 211 16.77 -39.72 16.21
N PHE A 212 16.22 -40.67 16.98
CA PHE A 212 14.98 -41.36 16.61
C PHE A 212 13.79 -40.40 16.49
N LEU A 213 13.59 -39.50 17.47
CA LEU A 213 12.53 -38.49 17.44
C LEU A 213 12.71 -37.50 16.27
N LEU A 214 13.94 -37.07 15.99
CA LEU A 214 14.25 -36.21 14.84
C LEU A 214 13.93 -36.90 13.50
N LEU A 215 14.26 -38.17 13.34
CA LEU A 215 13.94 -38.93 12.13
C LEU A 215 12.43 -39.12 11.98
N LEU A 216 11.72 -39.45 13.07
CA LEU A 216 10.28 -39.67 13.06
C LEU A 216 9.50 -38.38 12.75
N LEU A 217 9.81 -37.29 13.44
CA LEU A 217 9.20 -35.98 13.19
C LEU A 217 9.62 -35.40 11.85
N GLY A 218 10.87 -35.60 11.44
CA GLY A 218 11.38 -35.21 10.12
C GLY A 218 10.64 -35.91 8.99
N ALA A 219 10.39 -37.21 9.10
CA ALA A 219 9.57 -37.96 8.16
C ALA A 219 8.12 -37.44 8.12
N GLY A 220 7.54 -37.09 9.28
CA GLY A 220 6.23 -36.46 9.37
C GLY A 220 6.16 -35.11 8.64
N SER A 221 7.14 -34.23 8.87
CA SER A 221 7.24 -32.94 8.18
C SER A 221 7.46 -33.10 6.67
N ALA A 222 8.25 -34.09 6.24
CA ALA A 222 8.42 -34.39 4.82
C ALA A 222 7.09 -34.89 4.20
N ALA A 223 6.34 -35.74 4.89
CA ALA A 223 5.03 -36.19 4.43
C ALA A 223 4.01 -35.04 4.34
N PHE A 224 4.02 -34.12 5.31
CA PHE A 224 3.23 -32.90 5.27
C PHE A 224 3.60 -32.03 4.06
N MET A 225 4.91 -31.83 3.83
CA MET A 225 5.41 -31.07 2.69
C MET A 225 4.97 -31.67 1.34
N LEU A 226 5.04 -33.00 1.20
CA LEU A 226 4.55 -33.70 0.01
C LEU A 226 3.03 -33.56 -0.15
N SER A 227 2.28 -33.49 0.95
CA SER A 227 0.83 -33.27 0.92
C SER A 227 0.50 -31.86 0.41
N VAL A 228 1.23 -30.84 0.87
CA VAL A 228 1.14 -29.47 0.35
C VAL A 228 1.50 -29.43 -1.14
N GLN A 229 2.56 -30.14 -1.55
CA GLN A 229 2.96 -30.21 -2.96
C GLN A 229 1.87 -30.81 -3.85
N ARG A 230 1.23 -31.90 -3.40
CA ARG A 230 0.12 -32.52 -4.13
C ARG A 230 -1.09 -31.61 -4.21
N PHE A 231 -1.39 -30.90 -3.12
CA PHE A 231 -2.47 -29.92 -3.08
C PHE A 231 -2.22 -28.79 -4.11
N ILE A 232 -1.02 -28.21 -4.12
CA ILE A 232 -0.64 -27.17 -5.10
C ILE A 232 -0.64 -27.71 -6.52
N GLY A 233 -0.15 -28.93 -6.73
CA GLY A 233 -0.14 -29.57 -8.05
C GLY A 233 -1.53 -29.85 -8.62
N GLY A 234 -2.54 -29.96 -7.76
CA GLY A 234 -3.95 -30.10 -8.15
C GLY A 234 -4.67 -28.79 -8.42
N LEU A 235 -4.02 -27.63 -8.19
CA LEU A 235 -4.61 -26.34 -8.52
C LEU A 235 -4.52 -26.12 -10.03
N SER A 236 -5.64 -25.81 -10.67
CA SER A 236 -5.66 -25.19 -11.99
C SER A 236 -5.91 -23.71 -11.80
N ILE A 237 -4.95 -22.88 -12.19
CA ILE A 237 -5.15 -21.43 -12.21
C ILE A 237 -5.84 -21.11 -13.53
N ASP A 238 -7.17 -21.16 -13.50
CA ASP A 238 -7.97 -20.87 -14.68
C ASP A 238 -7.64 -19.45 -15.18
N SER A 239 -7.30 -19.38 -16.45
CA SER A 239 -7.22 -18.12 -17.20
C SER A 239 -8.64 -17.62 -17.42
N GLY A 240 -9.25 -17.10 -16.37
CA GLY A 240 -10.45 -16.27 -16.52
C GLY A 240 -10.18 -15.13 -17.51
N THR A 241 -11.24 -14.42 -17.88
CA THR A 241 -11.16 -13.15 -18.60
C THR A 241 -10.33 -12.14 -17.80
N ASN A 242 -9.02 -12.08 -18.08
CA ASN A 242 -8.16 -11.00 -17.60
C ASN A 242 -8.27 -9.81 -18.57
N ALA A 243 -7.90 -8.62 -18.10
CA ALA A 243 -8.05 -7.39 -18.90
C ALA A 243 -7.41 -7.49 -20.29
N LEU A 244 -6.35 -8.29 -20.45
CA LEU A 244 -5.71 -8.59 -21.72
C LEU A 244 -6.57 -9.48 -22.63
N ASN A 245 -7.00 -10.66 -22.17
CA ASN A 245 -7.78 -11.62 -22.96
C ASN A 245 -9.22 -11.15 -23.28
N VAL A 246 -9.69 -10.08 -22.62
CA VAL A 246 -10.96 -9.40 -22.93
C VAL A 246 -10.79 -8.26 -23.94
N SER A 247 -9.58 -7.72 -24.05
CA SER A 247 -9.26 -6.56 -24.92
C SER A 247 -8.75 -6.94 -26.30
N ILE A 248 -8.38 -8.21 -26.50
CA ILE A 248 -7.94 -8.82 -27.76
C ILE A 248 -9.11 -9.61 -28.34
#